data_AF-A0A7W1R423-F1
#
_entry.id   AF-A0A7W1R423-F1
#
_cell.length_a   1.000
_cell.length_b   1.000
_cell.length_c   1.000
_cell.angle_alpha   90.00
_cell.angle_beta   90.00
_cell.angle_gamma   90.00
#
_symmetry.space_group_name_H-M   'P 1'
#
loop_
_entity.id
_entity.type
_entity.pdbx_description
1 polymer ?
#
loop_
_entity_poly.entity_id
_entity_poly.type
_entity_poly.pdbx_seq_one_letter_code
_entity_poly.pdbx_strand_id
1 'polypeptide(L)' 'MFRLPRTLPLLGAVAMAAVATVSGCSAGQVTQTSTQVATVNGSSANIGQLALRDIRILYPSGGSYAAGSTAQLVLVV' A
#
# COMPACT_ATOMS: atom_id res chain seq x y z
N MET A 1 26.46 -43.90 -18.64
CA MET A 1 25.12 -43.90 -19.27
C MET A 1 24.08 -43.66 -18.17
N PHE A 2 23.90 -42.41 -17.75
CA PHE A 2 22.91 -42.04 -16.74
C PHE A 2 21.52 -42.15 -17.37
N ARG A 3 20.78 -43.21 -17.02
CA ARG A 3 19.35 -43.29 -17.36
C ARG A 3 18.64 -42.29 -16.46
N LEU A 4 18.33 -41.10 -16.98
CA LEU A 4 17.48 -40.16 -16.26
C LEU A 4 16.10 -40.83 -16.08
N PRO A 5 15.65 -41.02 -14.83
CA PRO A 5 14.32 -41.54 -14.59
C PRO A 5 13.30 -40.54 -15.13
N ARG A 6 12.21 -41.03 -15.74
CA ARG A 6 11.12 -40.20 -16.30
C ARG A 6 10.45 -39.27 -15.25
N THR A 7 10.75 -39.46 -13.97
CA THR A 7 10.27 -38.64 -12.85
C THR A 7 11.05 -37.35 -12.65
N LEU A 8 12.28 -37.24 -13.18
CA LEU A 8 13.12 -36.04 -13.04
C LEU A 8 12.45 -34.73 -13.54
N PRO A 9 11.81 -34.69 -14.72
CA PRO A 9 11.13 -33.47 -15.18
C PRO A 9 9.91 -33.10 -14.32
N LEU A 10 9.22 -34.10 -13.76
CA LEU A 10 8.06 -33.88 -12.90
C LEU A 10 8.47 -33.22 -11.57
N LEU A 11 9.56 -33.69 -10.95
CA LEU A 11 10.12 -33.08 -9.75
C LEU A 11 10.58 -31.64 -9.99
N GLY A 12 11.23 -31.38 -11.14
CA GLY A 12 11.64 -30.03 -11.52
C GLY A 12 10.46 -29.07 -11.69
N ALA A 13 9.37 -29.53 -12.31
CA ALA A 13 8.15 -28.74 -12.49
C ALA A 13 7.47 -28.41 -11.14
N VAL A 14 7.39 -29.38 -10.22
CA VAL A 14 6.83 -29.18 -8.88
C VAL A 14 7.67 -28.20 -8.06
N ALA A 15 9.00 -28.32 -8.10
CA ALA A 15 9.90 -27.41 -7.41
C ALA A 15 9.75 -25.97 -7.93
N MET A 16 9.70 -25.78 -9.25
CA MET A 16 9.46 -24.46 -9.85
C MET A 16 8.08 -23.88 -9.48
N ALA A 17 7.03 -24.70 -9.49
CA ALA A 17 5.69 -24.27 -9.08
C ALA A 17 5.63 -23.83 -7.60
N ALA A 18 6.34 -24.55 -6.72
CA ALA A 18 6.45 -24.18 -5.31
C ALA A 18 7.20 -22.86 -5.11
N VAL A 19 8.29 -22.63 -5.83
CA VAL A 19 9.05 -21.36 -5.75
C VAL A 19 8.23 -20.18 -6.30
N ALA A 20 7.52 -20.37 -7.42
CA ALA A 20 6.68 -19.34 -8.01
C ALA A 20 5.50 -18.93 -7.11
N THR A 21 4.89 -19.89 -6.41
CA THR A 21 3.77 -19.60 -5.50
C THR A 21 4.22 -18.87 -4.23
N VAL A 22 5.36 -19.26 -3.63
CA VAL A 22 5.89 -18.59 -2.43
C VAL A 22 6.41 -17.18 -2.73
N SER A 23 7.06 -16.97 -3.88
CA SER A 23 7.53 -15.64 -4.30
C SER A 23 6.39 -14.66 -4.58
N GLY A 24 5.27 -15.12 -5.15
CA GLY A 24 4.07 -14.31 -5.32
C GLY A 24 3.44 -13.83 -4.01
N CYS A 25 3.51 -14.65 -2.95
CA CYS A 25 3.02 -14.27 -1.63
C CYS A 25 3.90 -13.16 -1.00
N SER A 26 5.22 -13.24 -1.17
CA SER A 26 6.17 -12.27 -0.60
C SER A 26 6.16 -10.90 -1.29
N ALA A 27 5.91 -10.86 -2.61
CA ALA A 27 5.90 -9.62 -3.37
C ALA A 27 4.59 -8.80 -3.26
N GLY A 28 3.50 -9.42 -2.78
CA GLY A 28 2.17 -8.80 -2.75
C GLY A 28 1.53 -8.66 -1.35
N GLN A 29 1.87 -9.52 -0.39
CA GLN A 29 1.23 -9.50 0.95
C GLN A 29 1.65 -8.27 1.78
N VAL A 30 2.95 -7.96 1.82
CA VAL A 30 3.48 -6.82 2.57
C VAL A 30 4.65 -6.22 1.78
N THR A 31 4.33 -5.25 0.94
CA THR A 31 5.35 -4.50 0.20
C THR A 31 6.02 -3.47 1.11
N GLN A 32 7.25 -3.08 0.78
CA GLN A 32 8.01 -2.04 1.50
C GLN A 32 7.30 -0.67 1.54
N THR A 33 6.27 -0.46 0.73
CA THR A 33 5.50 0.79 0.67
C THR A 33 4.10 0.68 1.30
N SER A 34 3.67 -0.50 1.75
CA SER A 34 2.32 -0.71 2.27
C SER A 34 2.05 0.07 3.57
N THR A 35 3.09 0.25 4.40
CA THR A 35 3.04 1.05 5.63
C THR A 35 3.53 2.48 5.44
N GLN A 36 3.83 2.87 4.20
CA GLN A 36 4.37 4.18 3.92
C GLN A 36 3.26 5.22 4.09
N VAL A 37 3.50 6.20 4.95
CA VAL A 37 2.58 7.31 5.16
C VAL A 37 2.81 8.35 4.06
N ALA A 38 1.72 8.90 3.53
CA ALA A 38 1.79 9.94 2.51
C ALA A 38 2.63 11.13 3.01
N THR A 39 3.60 11.57 2.22
CA THR A 39 4.37 12.81 2.47
C THR A 39 3.56 14.03 2.03
N VAL A 40 2.33 14.15 2.53
CA VAL A 40 1.48 15.32 2.33
C VAL A 40 1.28 16.01 3.67
N ASN A 41 1.01 17.32 3.66
CA ASN A 41 0.83 18.09 4.88
C ASN A 41 -0.44 17.66 5.65
N GLY A 42 -1.42 17.04 4.97
CA GLY A 42 -2.67 16.60 5.56
C GLY A 42 -2.63 15.25 6.27
N SER A 43 -3.52 15.08 7.24
CA SER A 43 -3.70 13.85 8.00
C SER A 43 -4.48 12.79 7.21
N SER A 44 -4.46 11.54 7.67
CA SER A 44 -5.20 10.43 7.07
C SER A 44 -5.96 9.65 8.15
N ALA A 45 -7.19 9.23 7.83
CA ALA A 45 -8.03 8.44 8.73
C ALA A 45 -8.83 7.37 7.97
N ASN A 46 -9.22 6.31 8.66
CA ASN A 46 -10.18 5.32 8.17
C ASN A 46 -11.36 5.28 9.12
N ILE A 47 -12.57 5.53 8.62
CA ILE A 47 -13.80 5.58 9.42
C ILE A 47 -14.83 4.67 8.75
N GLY A 48 -15.06 3.49 9.31
CA GLY A 48 -15.90 2.48 8.68
C GLY A 48 -15.36 2.09 7.30
N GLN A 49 -16.15 2.36 6.24
CA GLN A 49 -15.77 2.09 4.84
C GLN A 49 -15.12 3.30 4.14
N LEU A 50 -14.94 4.43 4.83
CA LEU A 50 -14.40 5.66 4.26
C LEU A 50 -12.89 5.78 4.54
N ALA A 51 -12.11 6.04 3.49
CA ALA A 51 -10.69 6.25 3.56
C ALA A 51 -10.35 7.74 3.33
N LEU A 52 -10.30 8.52 4.41
CA LEU A 52 -10.03 9.95 4.31
C LEU A 52 -8.52 10.21 4.17
N ARG A 53 -8.12 10.97 3.14
CA ARG A 53 -6.73 11.28 2.79
C ARG A 53 -6.52 12.79 2.62
N ASP A 54 -5.30 13.25 2.90
CA ASP A 54 -4.90 14.66 2.85
C ASP A 54 -5.86 15.61 3.60
N ILE A 55 -6.32 15.21 4.79
CA ILE A 55 -7.19 16.04 5.64
C ILE A 55 -6.38 17.23 6.15
N ARG A 56 -6.68 18.44 5.67
CA ARG A 56 -5.95 19.64 6.07
C ARG A 56 -6.84 20.88 6.06
N ILE A 57 -6.42 21.87 6.85
CA ILE A 57 -6.99 23.21 6.80
C ILE A 57 -6.31 23.95 5.63
N LEU A 58 -7.10 24.50 4.71
CA LEU A 58 -6.58 25.29 3.60
C LEU A 58 -5.90 26.55 4.15
N TYR A 59 -4.72 26.89 3.66
CA TYR A 59 -4.05 28.11 4.08
C TYR A 59 -4.86 29.34 3.65
N PRO A 60 -5.16 30.29 4.57
CA PRO A 60 -5.97 31.45 4.24
C PRO A 60 -5.14 32.50 3.48
N SER A 61 -5.78 33.27 2.60
CA SER A 61 -5.11 34.34 1.84
C SER A 61 -4.47 35.42 2.73
N GLY A 62 -5.03 35.67 3.92
CA GLY A 62 -4.53 36.64 4.91
C GLY A 62 -3.47 36.10 5.87
N GLY A 63 -2.99 34.86 5.69
CA GLY A 63 -1.89 34.28 6.45
C GLY A 63 -2.27 33.51 7.72
N SER A 64 -3.34 33.91 8.41
CA SER A 64 -3.90 33.15 9.54
C SER A 64 -5.43 33.26 9.63
N TYR A 65 -6.05 32.30 10.32
CA TYR A 65 -7.46 32.36 10.68
C TYR A 65 -7.63 33.09 12.01
N ALA A 66 -8.60 34.00 12.10
CA ALA A 66 -8.96 34.63 13.36
C ALA A 66 -9.64 33.63 14.32
N ALA A 67 -9.52 33.85 15.62
CA ALA A 67 -10.21 33.03 16.61
C ALA A 67 -11.73 33.07 16.40
N GLY A 68 -12.37 31.89 16.37
CA GLY A 68 -13.81 31.77 16.12
C GLY A 68 -14.24 31.89 14.65
N SER A 69 -13.30 32.14 13.72
CA SER A 69 -13.61 32.16 12.29
C SER A 69 -13.73 30.75 11.69
N THR A 70 -14.46 30.65 10.57
CA THR A 70 -14.61 29.38 9.84
C THR A 70 -13.36 29.10 9.02
N ALA A 71 -12.73 27.95 9.26
CA ALA A 71 -11.61 27.46 8.47
C ALA A 71 -12.08 26.45 7.41
N GLN A 72 -11.52 26.52 6.20
CA GLN A 72 -11.87 25.57 5.15
C GLN A 72 -11.11 24.25 5.34
N LEU A 73 -11.84 23.15 5.46
CA LEU A 73 -11.30 21.80 5.50
C LEU A 73 -11.33 21.19 4.10
N VAL A 74 -10.20 20.66 3.65
CA VAL A 74 -10.09 19.93 2.38
C VAL A 74 -9.55 18.53 2.63
N LEU A 75 -10.07 17.54 1.89
CA LEU A 75 -9.68 16.15 1.96
C LEU A 75 -10.12 15.42 0.68
N VAL A 76 -9.60 14.21 0.49
CA VAL A 76 -10.06 13.25 -0.52
C VAL A 76 -10.61 12.00 0.19
N VAL A 77 -11.64 11.38 -0.38
CA VAL A 77 -12.29 10.15 0.11
C VAL A 77 -12.02 9.00 -0.85
#